data_AF-A0A0F8ZL71-F1
#
_entry.id   AF-A0A0F8ZL71-F1
#
_cell.length_a   1.000
_cell.length_b   1.000
_cell.length_c   1.000
_cell.angle_alpha   90.00
_cell.angle_beta   90.00
_cell.angle_gamma   90.00
#
_symmetry.space_group_name_H-M   'P 1'
#
loop_
_entity.id
_entity.type
_entity.pdbx_description
1 polymer ?
#
loop_
_entity_poly.entity_id
_entity_poly.type
_entity_poly.pdbx_seq_one_letter_code
_entity_poly.pdbx_strand_id
1 'polypeptide(L)'
;DLAESEQESYSKANYNISYFMENYLNFYPRKHDQMQVLDALKQGAKRILLHKGRRWGGSKLCSAIALTECGQRPRLKCGIFAPGEDELLVFFEHINEHIERGNIGGSIVKHDKFLIKFSNGSFILGRILSPMAKGKRGRGYDFEIFTEAAWIMDDELHVVRLGKLDNPGAVEILESSPNGLNHFFRSYNDPDFVSFKLPTHLNPLVSKKELAKERSKMTSIQAAQELDAEFIDDSTSPFPQVLIDEANKTSKLDKYWSGCEDKAGVYVAGMDLGRKRDRSVIYIWKCEKDGNLQGVHKKVSLYDPDDPRFWAKVIDHAEYLCKEFNIQRLLVDCTGLGDKVVMDMKLQWAEHKINTRIEGFNFTYASKNKWEGL
;
A
#
# COMPACT_ATOMS: atom_id res chain seq x y z
N ASP A 1 -46.96 -13.44 -20.28
CA ASP A 1 -46.39 -12.13 -20.69
C ASP A 1 -45.34 -11.55 -19.74
N LEU A 2 -45.66 -10.81 -18.66
CA LEU A 2 -44.63 -10.25 -17.74
C LEU A 2 -43.89 -11.33 -16.91
N ALA A 3 -44.61 -12.32 -16.40
CA ALA A 3 -43.99 -13.41 -15.65
C ALA A 3 -43.12 -14.30 -16.54
N GLU A 4 -43.51 -14.53 -17.80
CA GLU A 4 -42.71 -15.30 -18.77
C GLU A 4 -41.50 -14.51 -19.27
N SER A 5 -41.60 -13.20 -19.47
CA SER A 5 -40.44 -12.36 -19.85
C SER A 5 -39.44 -12.23 -18.71
N GLU A 6 -39.90 -12.18 -17.46
CA GLU A 6 -39.02 -12.27 -16.27
C GLU A 6 -38.36 -13.65 -16.18
N GLN A 7 -39.11 -14.75 -16.37
CA GLN A 7 -38.57 -16.11 -16.32
C GLN A 7 -37.54 -16.39 -17.42
N GLU A 8 -37.78 -15.87 -18.63
CA GLU A 8 -36.87 -16.00 -19.78
C GLU A 8 -35.60 -15.15 -19.58
N SER A 9 -35.74 -13.94 -19.01
CA SER A 9 -34.62 -13.07 -18.60
C SER A 9 -33.77 -13.71 -17.50
N TYR A 10 -34.38 -14.32 -16.48
CA TYR A 10 -33.69 -15.06 -15.43
C TYR A 10 -32.96 -16.31 -15.98
N SER A 11 -33.52 -17.00 -16.97
CA SER A 11 -32.87 -18.17 -17.58
C SER A 11 -31.62 -17.82 -18.38
N LYS A 12 -31.62 -16.68 -19.09
CA LYS A 12 -30.45 -16.14 -19.81
C LYS A 12 -29.40 -15.59 -18.86
N ALA A 13 -29.83 -15.02 -17.73
CA ALA A 13 -28.95 -14.55 -16.68
C ALA A 13 -28.11 -15.69 -16.09
N ASN A 14 -28.71 -16.85 -15.79
CA ASN A 14 -28.05 -17.98 -15.11
C ASN A 14 -26.73 -18.48 -15.74
N TYR A 15 -26.41 -18.09 -16.99
CA TYR A 15 -25.15 -18.47 -17.66
C TYR A 15 -24.38 -17.29 -18.29
N ASN A 16 -24.80 -16.05 -18.06
CA ASN A 16 -24.14 -14.87 -18.64
C ASN A 16 -23.91 -13.78 -17.60
N ILE A 17 -22.68 -13.74 -17.06
CA ILE A 17 -22.22 -12.77 -16.06
C ILE A 17 -22.47 -11.33 -16.52
N SER A 18 -22.13 -11.00 -17.77
CA SER A 18 -22.31 -9.65 -18.31
C SER A 18 -23.79 -9.27 -18.42
N TYR A 19 -24.65 -10.19 -18.85
CA TYR A 19 -26.10 -9.94 -18.89
C TYR A 19 -26.64 -9.62 -17.50
N PHE A 20 -26.21 -10.36 -16.47
CA PHE A 20 -26.65 -10.09 -15.10
C PHE A 20 -26.19 -8.70 -14.62
N MET A 21 -24.93 -8.35 -14.87
CA MET A 21 -24.40 -7.04 -14.52
C MET A 21 -25.19 -5.89 -15.16
N GLU A 22 -25.51 -6.02 -16.44
CA GLU A 22 -26.24 -4.98 -17.18
C GLU A 22 -27.68 -4.83 -16.67
N ASN A 23 -28.40 -5.93 -16.47
CA ASN A 23 -29.83 -5.91 -16.15
C ASN A 23 -30.14 -5.77 -14.66
N TYR A 24 -29.27 -6.27 -13.78
CA TYR A 24 -29.55 -6.32 -12.33
C TYR A 24 -28.63 -5.41 -11.50
N LEU A 25 -27.47 -5.03 -12.02
CA LEU A 25 -26.53 -4.13 -11.33
C LEU A 25 -26.40 -2.75 -12.02
N ASN A 26 -27.00 -2.58 -13.20
CA ASN A 26 -26.83 -1.38 -14.04
C ASN A 26 -25.33 -1.07 -14.27
N PHE A 27 -24.55 -2.12 -14.48
CA PHE A 27 -23.11 -2.03 -14.72
C PHE A 27 -22.77 -2.63 -16.09
N TYR A 28 -22.03 -1.87 -16.88
CA TYR A 28 -21.65 -2.23 -18.25
C TYR A 28 -20.14 -2.42 -18.31
N PRO A 29 -19.64 -3.68 -18.23
CA PRO A 29 -18.21 -3.96 -18.33
C PRO A 29 -17.65 -3.46 -19.65
N ARG A 30 -16.50 -2.78 -19.59
CA ARG A 30 -15.83 -2.26 -20.79
C ARG A 30 -15.33 -3.40 -21.67
N LYS A 31 -15.71 -3.33 -22.95
CA LYS A 31 -15.41 -4.38 -23.94
C LYS A 31 -13.92 -4.57 -24.20
N HIS A 32 -13.13 -3.51 -24.17
CA HIS A 32 -11.72 -3.58 -24.57
C HIS A 32 -10.77 -4.06 -23.47
N ASP A 33 -11.18 -4.06 -22.19
CA ASP A 33 -10.26 -4.39 -21.08
C ASP A 33 -10.90 -5.13 -19.88
N GLN A 34 -12.19 -4.94 -19.58
CA GLN A 34 -12.84 -5.61 -18.46
C GLN A 34 -13.48 -6.94 -18.86
N MET A 35 -14.01 -7.04 -20.09
CA MET A 35 -14.67 -8.25 -20.57
C MET A 35 -13.76 -9.48 -20.57
N GLN A 36 -12.47 -9.33 -20.88
CA GLN A 36 -11.50 -10.44 -20.83
C GLN A 36 -11.41 -11.12 -19.44
N VAL A 37 -11.65 -10.36 -18.36
CA VAL A 37 -11.67 -10.90 -16.99
C VAL A 37 -12.91 -11.78 -16.79
N LEU A 38 -14.06 -11.32 -17.30
CA LEU A 38 -15.32 -12.06 -17.23
C LEU A 38 -15.28 -13.30 -18.13
N ASP A 39 -14.61 -13.21 -19.28
CA ASP A 39 -14.40 -14.34 -20.19
C ASP A 39 -13.52 -15.42 -19.52
N ALA A 40 -12.46 -15.03 -18.81
CA ALA A 40 -11.64 -15.97 -18.05
C ALA A 40 -12.46 -16.70 -16.97
N LEU A 41 -13.30 -15.97 -16.21
CA LEU A 41 -14.22 -16.57 -15.23
C LEU A 41 -15.17 -17.56 -15.90
N LYS A 42 -15.77 -17.17 -17.04
CA LYS A 42 -16.69 -18.01 -17.81
C LYS A 42 -16.02 -19.27 -18.34
N GLN A 43 -14.74 -19.18 -18.72
CA GLN A 43 -13.92 -20.32 -19.15
C GLN A 43 -13.46 -21.23 -17.99
N GLY A 44 -13.81 -20.87 -16.75
CA GLY A 44 -13.54 -21.70 -15.58
C GLY A 44 -12.22 -21.38 -14.87
N ALA A 45 -11.59 -20.24 -15.16
CA ALA A 45 -10.39 -19.82 -14.46
C ALA A 45 -10.66 -19.72 -12.94
N LYS A 46 -9.82 -20.40 -12.16
CA LYS A 46 -9.93 -20.47 -10.70
C LYS A 46 -9.04 -19.46 -9.99
N ARG A 47 -7.99 -18.98 -10.64
CA ARG A 47 -7.09 -17.96 -10.10
C ARG A 47 -6.91 -16.88 -11.13
N ILE A 48 -7.30 -15.66 -10.77
CA ILE A 48 -7.28 -14.50 -11.66
C ILE A 48 -6.53 -13.38 -10.96
N LEU A 49 -5.68 -12.69 -11.69
CA LEU A 49 -4.91 -11.58 -11.15
C LEU A 49 -5.07 -10.35 -12.04
N LEU A 50 -5.52 -9.24 -11.43
CA LEU A 50 -5.69 -7.94 -12.05
C LEU A 50 -4.55 -7.04 -11.60
N HIS A 51 -3.47 -7.03 -12.38
CA HIS A 51 -2.31 -6.17 -12.17
C HIS A 51 -2.61 -4.81 -12.78
N LYS A 52 -3.08 -3.87 -11.97
CA LYS A 52 -3.73 -2.65 -12.46
C LYS A 52 -3.02 -1.36 -12.06
N GLY A 53 -3.11 -0.36 -12.92
CA GLY A 53 -2.84 1.02 -12.53
C GLY A 53 -3.99 1.58 -11.70
N ARG A 54 -3.71 2.63 -10.92
CA ARG A 54 -4.74 3.36 -10.17
C ARG A 54 -5.84 3.83 -11.10
N ARG A 55 -7.07 3.89 -10.58
CA ARG A 55 -8.25 4.36 -11.32
C ARG A 55 -8.61 3.54 -12.57
N TRP A 56 -8.02 2.36 -12.81
CA TRP A 56 -8.47 1.47 -13.90
C TRP A 56 -9.92 0.97 -13.67
N GLY A 57 -10.34 0.81 -12.41
CA GLY A 57 -11.68 0.37 -12.02
C GLY A 57 -11.76 -1.09 -11.56
N GLY A 58 -10.69 -1.61 -10.95
CA GLY A 58 -10.62 -2.99 -10.44
C GLY A 58 -11.67 -3.28 -9.37
N SER A 59 -11.68 -2.52 -8.29
CA SER A 59 -12.60 -2.75 -7.17
C SER A 59 -14.07 -2.66 -7.59
N LYS A 60 -14.42 -1.75 -8.51
CA LYS A 60 -15.77 -1.64 -9.08
C LYS A 60 -16.17 -2.84 -9.95
N LEU A 61 -15.24 -3.39 -10.72
CA LEU A 61 -15.47 -4.63 -11.49
C LEU A 61 -15.62 -5.82 -10.54
N CYS A 62 -14.70 -5.97 -9.58
CA CYS A 62 -14.71 -7.07 -8.62
C CYS A 62 -15.95 -7.05 -7.71
N SER A 63 -16.44 -5.87 -7.31
CA SER A 63 -17.69 -5.76 -6.54
C SER A 63 -18.91 -6.20 -7.37
N ALA A 64 -18.96 -5.85 -8.66
CA ALA A 64 -20.00 -6.34 -9.57
C ALA A 64 -19.92 -7.86 -9.76
N ILE A 65 -18.70 -8.42 -9.87
CA ILE A 65 -18.48 -9.87 -9.95
C ILE A 65 -19.01 -10.54 -8.68
N ALA A 66 -18.66 -10.03 -7.49
CA ALA A 66 -19.11 -10.59 -6.21
C ALA A 66 -20.65 -10.62 -6.09
N LEU A 67 -21.31 -9.51 -6.45
CA LEU A 67 -22.78 -9.41 -6.44
C LEU A 67 -23.42 -10.38 -7.45
N THR A 68 -22.83 -10.49 -8.64
CA THR A 68 -23.32 -11.40 -9.70
C THR A 68 -23.22 -12.85 -9.26
N GLU A 69 -22.04 -13.26 -8.80
CA GLU A 69 -21.77 -14.62 -8.34
C GLU A 69 -22.67 -15.03 -7.16
N CYS A 70 -22.81 -14.16 -6.14
CA CYS A 70 -23.70 -14.44 -5.01
C CYS A 70 -25.19 -14.38 -5.38
N GLY A 71 -25.59 -13.51 -6.32
CA GLY A 71 -26.97 -13.39 -6.78
C GLY A 71 -27.43 -14.61 -7.58
N GLN A 72 -26.52 -15.21 -8.36
CA GLN A 72 -26.85 -16.29 -9.30
C GLN A 72 -26.64 -17.69 -8.72
N ARG A 73 -25.64 -17.87 -7.86
CA ARG A 73 -25.29 -19.19 -7.30
C ARG A 73 -25.84 -19.31 -5.89
N PRO A 74 -26.67 -20.32 -5.57
CA PRO A 74 -27.21 -20.50 -4.23
C PRO A 74 -26.13 -20.98 -3.25
N ARG A 75 -26.22 -20.49 -2.00
CA ARG A 75 -25.31 -20.83 -0.88
C ARG A 75 -23.82 -20.57 -1.12
N LEU A 76 -23.48 -19.71 -2.08
CA LEU A 76 -22.10 -19.29 -2.36
C LEU A 76 -21.56 -18.40 -1.23
N LYS A 77 -20.40 -18.78 -0.69
CA LYS A 77 -19.70 -18.00 0.33
C LYS A 77 -18.62 -17.13 -0.32
N CYS A 78 -18.85 -15.82 -0.41
CA CYS A 78 -17.90 -14.87 -0.96
C CYS A 78 -17.17 -14.11 0.16
N GLY A 79 -15.84 -14.15 0.14
CA GLY A 79 -14.96 -13.41 1.05
C GLY A 79 -14.28 -12.25 0.32
N ILE A 80 -14.40 -11.04 0.86
CA ILE A 80 -13.64 -9.87 0.39
C ILE A 80 -12.58 -9.56 1.43
N PHE A 81 -11.33 -9.50 1.01
CA PHE A 81 -10.17 -9.32 1.88
C PHE A 81 -9.41 -8.05 1.50
N ALA A 82 -9.13 -7.21 2.47
CA ALA A 82 -8.45 -5.93 2.28
C ALA A 82 -7.29 -5.76 3.29
N PRO A 83 -6.25 -4.97 2.99
CA PRO A 83 -5.17 -4.70 3.94
C PRO A 83 -5.64 -3.89 5.16
N GLY A 84 -6.61 -2.99 4.97
CA GLY A 84 -7.16 -2.13 6.02
C GLY A 84 -8.68 -1.96 5.93
N GLU A 85 -9.24 -1.23 6.90
CA GLU A 85 -10.69 -0.96 6.95
C GLU A 85 -11.11 0.04 5.86
N ASP A 86 -10.27 1.03 5.55
CA ASP A 86 -10.57 2.06 4.55
C ASP A 86 -10.66 1.46 3.14
N GLU A 87 -9.74 0.55 2.78
CA GLU A 87 -9.81 -0.15 1.49
C GLU A 87 -11.05 -1.05 1.41
N LEU A 88 -11.43 -1.69 2.52
CA LEU A 88 -12.63 -2.50 2.59
C LEU A 88 -13.91 -1.65 2.47
N LEU A 89 -13.93 -0.47 3.09
CA LEU A 89 -15.02 0.49 2.97
C LEU A 89 -15.20 0.91 1.51
N VAL A 90 -14.13 1.31 0.82
CA VAL A 90 -14.19 1.67 -0.61
C VAL A 90 -14.75 0.53 -1.46
N PHE A 91 -14.39 -0.72 -1.17
CA PHE A 91 -14.95 -1.86 -1.88
C PHE A 91 -16.47 -2.00 -1.64
N PHE A 92 -16.92 -1.86 -0.39
CA PHE A 92 -18.33 -1.93 -0.04
C PHE A 92 -19.14 -0.71 -0.52
N GLU A 93 -18.53 0.47 -0.66
CA GLU A 93 -19.14 1.61 -1.33
C GLU A 93 -19.49 1.26 -2.79
N HIS A 94 -18.60 0.59 -3.52
CA HIS A 94 -18.92 0.12 -4.86
C HIS A 94 -20.00 -0.97 -4.88
N ILE A 95 -20.06 -1.85 -3.86
CA ILE A 95 -21.18 -2.79 -3.71
C ILE A 95 -22.50 -2.00 -3.58
N ASN A 96 -22.52 -0.99 -2.72
CA ASN A 96 -23.71 -0.16 -2.48
C ASN A 96 -24.12 0.61 -3.73
N GLU A 97 -23.16 1.20 -4.46
CA GLU A 97 -23.44 1.85 -5.75
C GLU A 97 -24.18 0.92 -6.73
N HIS A 98 -23.75 -0.34 -6.84
CA HIS A 98 -24.39 -1.32 -7.72
C HIS A 98 -25.78 -1.75 -7.23
N ILE A 99 -25.96 -1.87 -5.90
CA ILE A 99 -27.26 -2.19 -5.30
C ILE A 99 -28.26 -1.04 -5.52
N GLU A 100 -27.84 0.19 -5.30
CA GLU A 100 -28.68 1.40 -5.43
C GLU A 100 -29.09 1.69 -6.88
N ARG A 101 -28.20 1.42 -7.83
CA ARG A 101 -28.46 1.67 -9.26
C ARG A 101 -29.14 0.51 -9.98
N GLY A 102 -29.05 -0.68 -9.41
CA GLY A 102 -29.58 -1.92 -9.96
C GLY A 102 -30.88 -2.36 -9.29
N ASN A 103 -31.33 -3.55 -9.68
CA ASN A 103 -32.56 -4.18 -9.16
C ASN A 103 -32.26 -5.38 -8.25
N ILE A 104 -30.99 -5.65 -7.93
CA ILE A 104 -30.59 -6.78 -7.08
C ILE A 104 -31.07 -6.65 -5.62
N GLY A 105 -31.42 -5.44 -5.18
CA GLY A 105 -31.84 -5.15 -3.79
C GLY A 105 -32.97 -6.05 -3.29
N GLY A 106 -33.91 -6.45 -4.16
CA GLY A 106 -35.00 -7.37 -3.79
C GLY A 106 -34.53 -8.78 -3.40
N SER A 107 -33.31 -9.17 -3.76
CA SER A 107 -32.72 -10.46 -3.40
C SER A 107 -31.91 -10.41 -2.10
N ILE A 108 -31.71 -9.23 -1.50
CA ILE A 108 -30.88 -9.04 -0.31
C ILE A 108 -31.76 -9.10 0.95
N VAL A 109 -31.48 -10.06 1.82
CA VAL A 109 -32.21 -10.27 3.08
C VAL A 109 -31.51 -9.65 4.29
N LYS A 110 -30.22 -9.34 4.16
CA LYS A 110 -29.45 -8.63 5.19
C LYS A 110 -28.37 -7.78 4.56
N HIS A 111 -28.25 -6.54 5.01
CA HIS A 111 -27.24 -5.58 4.57
C HIS A 111 -26.66 -4.86 5.80
N ASP A 112 -25.49 -5.32 6.26
CA ASP A 112 -24.69 -4.65 7.28
C ASP A 112 -23.40 -4.08 6.67
N LYS A 113 -22.64 -3.28 7.43
CA LYS A 113 -21.40 -2.59 6.99
C LYS A 113 -20.47 -3.42 6.10
N PHE A 114 -20.19 -4.67 6.48
CA PHE A 114 -19.31 -5.59 5.74
C PHE A 114 -19.96 -6.95 5.48
N LEU A 115 -21.29 -7.00 5.41
CA LEU A 115 -22.03 -8.24 5.18
C LEU A 115 -23.27 -8.01 4.32
N ILE A 116 -23.31 -8.68 3.17
CA ILE A 116 -24.51 -8.81 2.34
C ILE A 116 -24.97 -10.26 2.40
N LYS A 117 -26.23 -10.52 2.72
CA LYS A 117 -26.83 -11.86 2.61
C LYS A 117 -27.96 -11.85 1.60
N PHE A 118 -27.99 -12.88 0.76
CA PHE A 118 -28.98 -13.08 -0.28
C PHE A 118 -30.05 -14.10 0.16
N SER A 119 -31.25 -13.99 -0.41
CA SER A 119 -32.38 -14.90 -0.17
C SER A 119 -32.08 -16.35 -0.58
N ASN A 120 -31.18 -16.55 -1.53
CA ASN A 120 -30.69 -17.86 -1.99
C ASN A 120 -29.66 -18.51 -1.03
N GLY A 121 -29.37 -17.89 0.11
CA GLY A 121 -28.43 -18.37 1.13
C GLY A 121 -26.97 -17.97 0.90
N SER A 122 -26.65 -17.28 -0.19
CA SER A 122 -25.32 -16.75 -0.47
C SER A 122 -25.00 -15.53 0.36
N PHE A 123 -23.72 -15.23 0.53
CA PHE A 123 -23.31 -14.01 1.22
C PHE A 123 -21.96 -13.47 0.73
N ILE A 124 -21.80 -12.16 0.89
CA ILE A 124 -20.53 -11.45 0.74
C ILE A 124 -20.11 -10.98 2.12
N LEU A 125 -18.87 -11.25 2.51
CA LEU A 125 -18.34 -10.93 3.84
C LEU A 125 -16.96 -10.31 3.76
N GLY A 126 -16.84 -9.07 4.21
CA GLY A 126 -15.58 -8.32 4.25
C GLY A 126 -14.71 -8.67 5.46
N ARG A 127 -13.40 -8.80 5.25
CA ARG A 127 -12.41 -9.10 6.29
C ARG A 127 -11.13 -8.29 6.06
N ILE A 128 -10.56 -7.81 7.17
CA ILE A 128 -9.28 -7.13 7.16
C ILE A 128 -8.19 -8.17 7.38
N LEU A 129 -7.15 -8.13 6.54
CA LEU A 129 -5.96 -8.97 6.62
C LEU A 129 -4.80 -8.15 7.15
N SER A 130 -4.82 -7.96 8.46
CA SER A 130 -3.73 -7.35 9.19
C SER A 130 -3.37 -8.19 10.42
N PRO A 131 -2.15 -8.02 10.97
CA PRO A 131 -1.68 -8.77 12.14
C PRO A 131 -2.59 -8.59 13.35
N MET A 132 -3.21 -7.40 13.48
CA MET A 132 -4.12 -7.06 14.57
C MET A 132 -5.55 -7.58 14.34
N ALA A 133 -5.92 -7.91 13.11
CA ALA A 133 -7.28 -8.34 12.77
C ALA A 133 -7.56 -9.78 13.24
N LYS A 134 -8.73 -9.98 13.86
CA LYS A 134 -9.24 -11.30 14.30
C LYS A 134 -10.25 -11.85 13.30
N GLY A 135 -10.44 -13.18 13.32
CA GLY A 135 -11.52 -13.83 12.55
C GLY A 135 -11.28 -14.00 11.05
N LYS A 136 -10.01 -13.92 10.62
CA LYS A 136 -9.52 -14.16 9.25
C LYS A 136 -9.40 -15.63 8.84
N ARG A 137 -9.59 -16.57 9.78
CA ARG A 137 -9.48 -18.04 9.57
C ARG A 137 -10.86 -18.71 9.50
N GLY A 138 -10.94 -19.85 8.79
CA GLY A 138 -11.90 -20.93 9.09
C GLY A 138 -13.35 -20.76 8.62
N ARG A 139 -13.60 -20.26 7.40
CA ARG A 139 -14.97 -20.22 6.82
C ARG A 139 -15.17 -21.06 5.56
N GLY A 140 -14.10 -21.50 4.90
CA GLY A 140 -14.15 -22.26 3.65
C GLY A 140 -14.94 -21.52 2.58
N TYR A 141 -14.38 -20.41 2.08
CA TYR A 141 -15.03 -19.60 1.05
C TYR A 141 -15.01 -20.32 -0.30
N ASP A 142 -16.06 -20.09 -1.11
CA ASP A 142 -16.14 -20.61 -2.48
C ASP A 142 -15.59 -19.60 -3.50
N PHE A 143 -15.59 -18.33 -3.11
CA PHE A 143 -15.16 -17.20 -3.92
C PHE A 143 -14.42 -16.21 -3.03
N GLU A 144 -13.21 -15.83 -3.41
CA GLU A 144 -12.37 -14.92 -2.64
C GLU A 144 -11.83 -13.80 -3.53
N ILE A 145 -12.00 -12.57 -3.08
CA ILE A 145 -11.46 -11.38 -3.73
C ILE A 145 -10.54 -10.69 -2.73
N PHE A 146 -9.29 -10.47 -3.13
CA PHE A 146 -8.31 -9.70 -2.39
C PHE A 146 -8.16 -8.33 -3.05
N THR A 147 -8.73 -7.30 -2.43
CA THR A 147 -8.62 -5.91 -2.86
C THR A 147 -7.34 -5.28 -2.33
N GLU A 148 -6.65 -4.53 -3.19
CA GLU A 148 -5.30 -4.05 -2.92
C GLU A 148 -4.36 -5.17 -2.42
N ALA A 149 -4.41 -6.31 -3.12
CA ALA A 149 -3.71 -7.54 -2.75
C ALA A 149 -2.21 -7.35 -2.50
N ALA A 150 -1.50 -6.57 -3.33
CA ALA A 150 -0.06 -6.35 -3.17
C ALA A 150 0.30 -5.57 -1.90
N TRP A 151 -0.68 -4.97 -1.22
CA TRP A 151 -0.50 -4.27 0.05
C TRP A 151 -0.89 -5.13 1.27
N ILE A 152 -1.41 -6.34 1.03
CA ILE A 152 -1.60 -7.34 2.08
C ILE A 152 -0.25 -8.03 2.33
N MET A 153 0.13 -8.20 3.59
CA MET A 153 1.38 -8.88 3.92
C MET A 153 1.31 -10.37 3.56
N ASP A 154 2.44 -10.94 3.11
CA ASP A 154 2.52 -12.32 2.63
C ASP A 154 2.04 -13.36 3.68
N ASP A 155 2.37 -13.13 4.95
CA ASP A 155 1.97 -13.98 6.08
C ASP A 155 0.45 -13.94 6.31
N GLU A 156 -0.15 -12.76 6.20
CA GLU A 156 -1.58 -12.52 6.33
C GLU A 156 -2.38 -13.20 5.21
N LEU A 157 -1.91 -13.11 3.98
CA LEU A 157 -2.53 -13.77 2.83
C LEU A 157 -2.45 -15.29 2.95
N HIS A 158 -1.30 -15.83 3.36
CA HIS A 158 -1.09 -17.26 3.48
C HIS A 158 -2.10 -17.91 4.45
N VAL A 159 -2.43 -17.24 5.55
CA VAL A 159 -3.40 -17.71 6.54
C VAL A 159 -4.79 -17.95 5.93
N VAL A 160 -5.23 -17.11 4.98
CA VAL A 160 -6.51 -17.28 4.29
C VAL A 160 -6.43 -18.39 3.26
N ARG A 161 -5.36 -18.42 2.45
CA ARG A 161 -5.16 -19.43 1.41
C ARG A 161 -5.10 -20.86 1.96
N LEU A 162 -4.59 -21.07 3.18
CA LEU A 162 -4.67 -22.37 3.85
C LEU A 162 -6.12 -22.85 4.08
N GLY A 163 -7.06 -21.93 4.19
CA GLY A 163 -8.50 -22.22 4.27
C GLY A 163 -9.12 -22.73 2.97
N LYS A 164 -8.35 -22.84 1.88
CA LYS A 164 -8.77 -23.44 0.60
C LYS A 164 -8.42 -24.92 0.48
N LEU A 165 -7.66 -25.47 1.42
CA LEU A 165 -7.21 -26.87 1.35
C LEU A 165 -8.38 -27.87 1.30
N ASP A 166 -9.53 -27.51 1.89
CA ASP A 166 -10.77 -28.28 1.85
C ASP A 166 -11.72 -27.88 0.71
N ASN A 167 -11.39 -26.84 -0.07
CA ASN A 167 -12.14 -26.38 -1.24
C ASN A 167 -11.20 -25.99 -2.41
N PRO A 168 -10.54 -26.96 -3.07
CA PRO A 168 -9.63 -26.69 -4.17
C PRO A 168 -10.32 -26.06 -5.41
N GLY A 169 -11.66 -26.10 -5.47
CA GLY A 169 -12.45 -25.50 -6.53
C GLY A 169 -12.79 -24.02 -6.34
N ALA A 170 -12.42 -23.42 -5.19
CA ALA A 170 -12.68 -22.04 -4.87
C ALA A 170 -12.01 -21.09 -5.86
N VAL A 171 -12.73 -20.03 -6.25
CA VAL A 171 -12.19 -19.00 -7.15
C VAL A 171 -11.46 -17.94 -6.33
N GLU A 172 -10.27 -17.56 -6.77
CA GLU A 172 -9.45 -16.48 -6.23
C GLU A 172 -9.29 -15.36 -7.25
N ILE A 173 -9.58 -14.13 -6.86
CA ILE A 173 -9.26 -12.93 -7.61
C ILE A 173 -8.35 -12.04 -6.77
N LEU A 174 -7.17 -11.72 -7.28
CA LEU A 174 -6.30 -10.69 -6.71
C LEU A 174 -6.41 -9.43 -7.56
N GLU A 175 -6.66 -8.28 -6.96
CA GLU A 175 -6.59 -6.99 -7.64
C GLU A 175 -5.72 -6.02 -6.86
N SER A 176 -4.78 -5.35 -7.53
CA SER A 176 -3.91 -4.35 -6.88
C SER A 176 -3.08 -3.57 -7.90
N SER A 177 -2.60 -2.39 -7.50
CA SER A 177 -1.34 -1.88 -8.03
C SER A 177 -0.16 -2.69 -7.47
N PRO A 178 0.94 -2.87 -8.23
CA PRO A 178 2.08 -3.63 -7.75
C PRO A 178 2.75 -2.92 -6.55
N ASN A 179 3.34 -3.69 -5.65
CA ASN A 179 4.10 -3.19 -4.51
C ASN A 179 5.33 -4.09 -4.29
N GLY A 180 6.44 -3.71 -4.91
CA GLY A 180 7.66 -4.52 -4.95
C GLY A 180 7.45 -5.92 -5.54
N LEU A 181 8.34 -6.86 -5.18
CA LEU A 181 8.37 -8.24 -5.69
C LEU A 181 7.80 -9.26 -4.70
N ASN A 182 6.67 -8.93 -4.08
CA ASN A 182 6.03 -9.75 -3.03
C ASN A 182 5.16 -10.90 -3.58
N HIS A 183 4.25 -11.46 -2.76
CA HIS A 183 3.36 -12.54 -3.20
C HIS A 183 2.56 -12.20 -4.46
N PHE A 184 2.22 -10.93 -4.70
CA PHE A 184 1.45 -10.51 -5.86
C PHE A 184 2.28 -10.65 -7.14
N PHE A 185 3.57 -10.29 -7.10
CA PHE A 185 4.52 -10.56 -8.17
C PHE A 185 4.69 -12.06 -8.42
N ARG A 186 4.81 -12.86 -7.36
CA ARG A 186 4.94 -14.32 -7.49
C ARG A 186 3.68 -14.94 -8.11
N SER A 187 2.48 -14.51 -7.69
CA SER A 187 1.22 -14.93 -8.29
C SER A 187 1.05 -14.45 -9.73
N TYR A 188 1.60 -13.28 -10.11
CA TYR A 188 1.55 -12.80 -11.49
C TYR A 188 2.33 -13.70 -12.46
N ASN A 189 3.46 -14.23 -12.00
CA ASN A 189 4.33 -15.12 -12.78
C ASN A 189 4.00 -16.61 -12.61
N ASP A 190 3.00 -16.94 -11.79
CA ASP A 190 2.55 -18.31 -11.57
C ASP A 190 1.65 -18.76 -12.72
N PRO A 191 1.97 -19.87 -13.44
CA PRO A 191 1.16 -20.36 -14.55
C PRO A 191 -0.25 -20.78 -14.16
N ASP A 192 -0.54 -21.02 -12.87
CA ASP A 192 -1.89 -21.31 -12.40
C ASP A 192 -2.81 -20.08 -12.44
N PHE A 193 -2.25 -18.86 -12.53
CA PHE A 193 -3.01 -17.62 -12.61
C PHE A 193 -3.25 -17.18 -14.05
N VAL A 194 -4.49 -16.78 -14.32
CA VAL A 194 -4.81 -15.96 -15.48
C VAL A 194 -4.59 -14.49 -15.11
N SER A 195 -3.45 -13.95 -15.51
CA SER A 195 -2.98 -12.62 -15.14
C SER A 195 -3.24 -11.59 -16.24
N PHE A 196 -3.77 -10.42 -15.87
CA PHE A 196 -4.02 -9.29 -16.75
C PHE A 196 -3.23 -8.07 -16.30
N LYS A 197 -2.52 -7.42 -17.24
CA LYS A 197 -1.87 -6.12 -17.00
C LYS A 197 -2.76 -4.99 -17.53
N LEU A 198 -3.16 -4.10 -16.64
CA LEU A 198 -4.29 -3.19 -16.80
C LEU A 198 -3.92 -1.76 -16.39
N PRO A 199 -3.05 -1.08 -17.16
CA PRO A 199 -2.59 0.26 -16.83
C PRO A 199 -3.74 1.29 -16.85
N THR A 200 -3.55 2.39 -16.12
CA THR A 200 -4.55 3.46 -15.95
C THR A 200 -5.06 4.02 -17.27
N HIS A 201 -4.21 4.12 -18.29
CA HIS A 201 -4.56 4.71 -19.59
C HIS A 201 -5.60 3.89 -20.38
N LEU A 202 -5.85 2.64 -20.01
CA LEU A 202 -6.94 1.84 -20.59
C LEU A 202 -8.32 2.32 -20.15
N ASN A 203 -8.44 3.04 -19.02
CA ASN A 203 -9.72 3.55 -18.60
C ASN A 203 -10.09 4.82 -19.41
N PRO A 204 -11.13 4.77 -20.26
CA PRO A 204 -11.53 5.92 -21.09
C PRO A 204 -12.09 7.10 -20.27
N LEU A 205 -12.48 6.86 -19.01
CA LEU A 205 -12.93 7.92 -18.10
C LEU A 205 -11.77 8.76 -17.55
N VAL A 206 -10.52 8.30 -17.71
CA VAL A 206 -9.34 9.05 -17.29
C VAL A 206 -8.91 9.97 -18.44
N SER A 207 -8.98 11.28 -18.20
CA SER A 207 -8.50 12.28 -19.16
C SER A 207 -7.01 12.10 -19.43
N LYS A 208 -6.63 11.93 -20.70
CA LYS A 208 -5.22 11.83 -21.11
C LYS A 208 -4.40 13.06 -20.68
N LYS A 209 -5.02 14.24 -20.70
CA LYS A 209 -4.38 15.51 -20.29
C LYS A 209 -4.11 15.53 -18.79
N GLU A 210 -5.09 15.15 -17.97
CA GLU A 210 -4.91 15.12 -16.52
C GLU A 210 -3.95 13.98 -16.11
N LEU A 211 -3.99 12.84 -16.79
CA LEU A 211 -3.02 11.76 -16.57
C LEU A 211 -1.59 12.21 -16.85
N ALA A 212 -1.36 12.93 -17.95
CA ALA A 212 -0.03 13.50 -18.26
C ALA A 212 0.41 14.53 -17.20
N LYS A 213 -0.52 15.37 -16.74
CA LYS A 213 -0.27 16.36 -15.68
C LYS A 213 0.11 15.69 -14.36
N GLU A 214 -0.62 14.67 -13.93
CA GLU A 214 -0.28 13.91 -12.72
C GLU A 214 1.05 13.16 -12.87
N ARG A 215 1.29 12.51 -14.02
CA ARG A 215 2.58 11.87 -14.31
C ARG A 215 3.74 12.85 -14.20
N SER A 216 3.57 14.10 -14.63
CA SER A 216 4.65 15.11 -14.54
C SER A 216 5.04 15.50 -13.10
N LYS A 217 4.18 15.18 -12.12
CA LYS A 217 4.44 15.39 -10.69
C LYS A 217 5.04 14.16 -10.01
N MET A 218 5.02 13.00 -10.67
CA MET A 218 5.53 11.73 -10.14
C MET A 218 6.97 11.51 -10.59
N THR A 219 7.72 10.74 -9.80
CA THR A 219 8.97 10.14 -10.30
C THR A 219 8.66 9.10 -11.37
N SER A 220 9.64 8.75 -12.20
CA SER A 220 9.49 7.69 -13.21
C SER A 220 9.07 6.36 -12.59
N ILE A 221 9.64 6.02 -11.44
CA ILE A 221 9.34 4.80 -10.67
C ILE A 221 7.89 4.81 -10.19
N GLN A 222 7.46 5.91 -9.54
CA GLN A 222 6.07 6.03 -9.06
C GLN A 222 5.07 5.97 -10.21
N ALA A 223 5.34 6.63 -11.33
CA ALA A 223 4.46 6.58 -12.49
C ALA A 223 4.39 5.18 -13.10
N ALA A 224 5.52 4.48 -13.19
CA ALA A 224 5.57 3.10 -13.67
C ALA A 224 4.75 2.16 -12.77
N GLN A 225 4.91 2.27 -11.45
CA GLN A 225 4.17 1.47 -10.49
C GLN A 225 2.66 1.81 -10.46
N GLU A 226 2.32 3.08 -10.25
CA GLU A 226 0.95 3.50 -9.93
C GLU A 226 0.09 3.73 -11.17
N LEU A 227 0.67 4.04 -12.34
CA LEU A 227 -0.08 4.33 -13.56
C LEU A 227 0.10 3.25 -14.63
N ASP A 228 1.31 2.72 -14.80
CA ASP A 228 1.64 1.78 -15.89
C ASP A 228 1.50 0.31 -15.48
N ALA A 229 1.23 0.04 -14.19
CA ALA A 229 1.19 -1.31 -13.64
C ALA A 229 2.49 -2.06 -13.95
N GLU A 230 3.62 -1.47 -13.57
CA GLU A 230 4.94 -2.09 -13.65
C GLU A 230 5.39 -2.58 -12.28
N PHE A 231 5.88 -3.82 -12.23
CA PHE A 231 6.62 -4.29 -11.09
C PHE A 231 7.97 -3.59 -11.07
N ILE A 232 8.24 -2.88 -9.97
CA ILE A 232 9.52 -2.24 -9.74
C ILE A 232 10.36 -3.19 -8.89
N ASP A 233 11.58 -3.43 -9.36
CA ASP A 233 12.58 -4.16 -8.59
C ASP A 233 13.22 -3.20 -7.58
N ASP A 234 13.14 -3.58 -6.31
CA ASP A 234 13.73 -2.86 -5.18
C ASP A 234 15.25 -3.03 -5.10
N SER A 235 15.90 -3.71 -6.06
CA SER A 235 17.37 -3.79 -6.13
C SER A 235 18.08 -2.43 -6.16
N THR A 236 17.34 -1.36 -6.51
CA THR A 236 17.83 0.03 -6.44
C THR A 236 17.38 0.79 -5.19
N SER A 237 16.46 0.23 -4.39
CA SER A 237 16.04 0.79 -3.11
C SER A 237 17.14 0.57 -2.07
N PRO A 238 17.47 1.58 -1.24
CA PRO A 238 18.43 1.38 -0.16
C PRO A 238 17.92 0.36 0.87
N PHE A 239 16.61 0.16 1.03
CA PHE A 239 16.06 -0.81 1.96
C PHE A 239 15.17 -1.84 1.23
N PRO A 240 15.37 -3.15 1.46
CA PRO A 240 14.46 -4.18 0.99
C PRO A 240 13.03 -3.98 1.53
N GLN A 241 12.02 -4.28 0.72
CA GLN A 241 10.60 -4.14 1.11
C GLN A 241 10.24 -4.91 2.38
N VAL A 242 10.85 -6.09 2.61
CA VAL A 242 10.62 -6.87 3.84
C VAL A 242 10.96 -6.10 5.12
N LEU A 243 12.01 -5.26 5.11
CA LEU A 243 12.37 -4.43 6.27
C LEU A 243 11.37 -3.29 6.47
N ILE A 244 10.83 -2.73 5.39
CA ILE A 244 9.81 -1.69 5.43
C ILE A 244 8.52 -2.27 6.01
N ASP A 245 8.12 -3.46 5.56
CA ASP A 245 6.94 -4.16 6.06
C ASP A 245 7.08 -4.50 7.55
N GLU A 246 8.24 -5.02 7.98
CA GLU A 246 8.53 -5.27 9.39
C GLU A 246 8.48 -3.99 10.24
N ALA A 247 9.05 -2.88 9.75
CA ALA A 247 8.96 -1.60 10.45
C ALA A 247 7.48 -1.19 10.64
N ASN A 248 6.66 -1.33 9.59
CA ASN A 248 5.23 -0.99 9.61
C ASN A 248 4.39 -1.91 10.52
N LYS A 249 4.80 -3.17 10.74
CA LYS A 249 4.14 -4.07 11.71
C LYS A 249 4.23 -3.53 13.14
N THR A 250 5.26 -2.74 13.46
CA THR A 250 5.43 -2.20 14.80
C THR A 250 4.57 -0.94 14.98
N SER A 251 3.57 -1.00 15.86
CA SER A 251 2.75 0.15 16.29
C SER A 251 3.53 1.22 17.09
N LYS A 252 4.87 1.19 16.97
CA LYS A 252 5.80 2.11 17.63
C LYS A 252 6.23 3.26 16.73
N LEU A 253 5.93 3.23 15.42
CA LEU A 253 6.25 4.33 14.49
C LEU A 253 5.78 5.69 14.98
N ASP A 254 4.56 5.77 15.50
CA ASP A 254 4.01 7.03 16.06
C ASP A 254 4.68 7.48 17.36
N LYS A 255 5.38 6.58 18.06
CA LYS A 255 6.16 6.86 19.27
C LYS A 255 7.62 7.20 18.96
N TYR A 256 8.08 6.91 17.75
CA TYR A 256 9.40 7.33 17.31
C TYR A 256 9.32 8.79 16.88
N TRP A 257 10.35 9.56 17.19
CA TRP A 257 10.46 10.99 16.83
C TRP A 257 9.51 11.96 17.56
N SER A 258 8.64 11.49 18.46
CA SER A 258 7.68 12.31 19.23
C SER A 258 8.25 12.93 20.51
N GLY A 259 9.58 12.96 20.66
CA GLY A 259 10.26 13.43 21.86
C GLY A 259 10.50 12.32 22.89
N CYS A 260 11.50 12.54 23.75
CA CYS A 260 11.85 11.63 24.83
C CYS A 260 11.52 12.30 26.16
N GLU A 261 10.63 11.71 26.96
CA GLU A 261 10.35 12.17 28.33
C GLU A 261 11.54 11.88 29.25
N ASP A 262 12.32 10.84 28.95
CA ASP A 262 13.49 10.42 29.72
C ASP A 262 14.81 10.67 28.97
N LYS A 263 15.43 11.81 29.25
CA LYS A 263 16.74 12.19 28.70
C LYS A 263 17.90 11.42 29.33
N ALA A 264 17.67 10.45 30.21
CA ALA A 264 18.71 9.52 30.64
C ALA A 264 19.01 8.49 29.53
N GLY A 265 20.29 8.33 29.20
CA GLY A 265 20.73 7.36 28.20
C GLY A 265 21.94 7.83 27.40
N VAL A 266 22.36 6.97 26.48
CA VAL A 266 23.42 7.28 25.52
C VAL A 266 22.78 7.66 24.19
N TYR A 267 23.04 8.89 23.74
CA TYR A 267 22.46 9.42 22.51
C TYR A 267 23.54 9.65 21.44
N VAL A 268 23.17 9.31 20.21
CA VAL A 268 23.95 9.56 19.00
C VAL A 268 23.09 10.31 17.99
N ALA A 269 23.72 11.09 17.12
CA ALA A 269 23.01 11.82 16.10
C ALA A 269 23.72 11.81 14.75
N GLY A 270 22.91 11.99 13.72
CA GLY A 270 23.30 12.04 12.32
C GLY A 270 22.65 13.27 11.68
N MET A 271 23.43 14.01 10.90
CA MET A 271 22.99 15.24 10.27
C MET A 271 23.31 15.23 8.79
N ASP A 272 22.30 15.49 7.97
CA ASP A 272 22.40 15.69 6.53
C ASP A 272 22.15 17.17 6.21
N LEU A 273 22.98 17.76 5.36
CA LEU A 273 23.01 19.19 5.07
C LEU A 273 22.50 19.43 3.64
N GLY A 274 21.24 19.85 3.52
CA GLY A 274 20.62 20.17 2.24
C GLY A 274 20.88 21.62 1.79
N ARG A 275 20.86 21.88 0.48
CA ARG A 275 20.87 23.24 -0.10
C ARG A 275 19.81 23.36 -1.20
N LYS A 276 19.43 24.61 -1.52
CA LYS A 276 18.50 24.97 -2.60
C LYS A 276 17.12 24.37 -2.36
N ARG A 277 16.84 23.21 -2.96
CA ARG A 277 15.55 22.52 -2.86
C ARG A 277 15.56 21.41 -1.81
N ASP A 278 16.73 21.08 -1.29
CA ASP A 278 16.92 20.02 -0.31
C ASP A 278 16.83 20.58 1.12
N ARG A 279 16.55 19.68 2.06
CA ARG A 279 16.32 20.01 3.47
C ARG A 279 17.54 19.59 4.28
N SER A 280 17.94 20.41 5.25
CA SER A 280 18.89 19.96 6.27
C SER A 280 18.11 19.23 7.36
N VAL A 281 18.59 18.06 7.76
CA VAL A 281 17.90 17.20 8.73
C VAL A 281 18.89 16.71 9.77
N ILE A 282 18.50 16.76 11.04
CA ILE A 282 19.20 16.06 12.12
C ILE A 282 18.25 15.03 12.73
N TYR A 283 18.77 13.83 12.91
CA TYR A 283 18.11 12.71 13.56
C TYR A 283 18.89 12.36 14.84
N ILE A 284 18.16 12.09 15.92
CA ILE A 284 18.73 11.67 17.22
C ILE A 284 18.19 10.30 17.57
N TRP A 285 19.10 9.40 17.95
CA TRP A 285 18.78 8.05 18.39
C TRP A 285 19.27 7.82 19.82
N LYS A 286 18.46 7.11 20.60
CA LYS A 286 18.82 6.53 21.90
C LYS A 286 19.42 5.15 21.66
N CYS A 287 20.56 4.87 22.26
CA CYS A 287 21.15 3.53 22.29
C CYS A 287 20.48 2.73 23.41
N GLU A 288 19.73 1.70 23.03
CA GLU A 288 19.08 0.78 23.96
C GLU A 288 20.08 -0.24 24.52
N LYS A 289 19.74 -0.88 25.65
CA LYS A 289 20.63 -1.82 26.35
C LYS A 289 21.00 -3.06 25.52
N ASP A 290 20.14 -3.43 24.58
CA ASP A 290 20.32 -4.55 23.66
C ASP A 290 21.17 -4.17 22.43
N GLY A 291 21.63 -2.91 22.33
CA GLY A 291 22.41 -2.39 21.22
C GLY A 291 21.55 -1.84 20.07
N ASN A 292 20.22 -1.93 20.16
CA ASN A 292 19.33 -1.33 19.15
C ASN A 292 19.29 0.20 19.27
N LEU A 293 18.95 0.86 18.16
CA LEU A 293 18.78 2.31 18.10
C LEU A 293 17.30 2.68 18.03
N GLN A 294 16.82 3.46 19.00
CA GLN A 294 15.48 4.02 19.00
C GLN A 294 15.51 5.48 18.54
N GLY A 295 14.79 5.81 17.47
CA GLY A 295 14.64 7.20 17.00
C GLY A 295 13.80 8.04 17.96
N VAL A 296 14.37 9.13 18.50
CA VAL A 296 13.72 9.94 19.56
C VAL A 296 13.43 11.38 19.14
N HIS A 297 14.18 11.95 18.20
CA HIS A 297 13.97 13.32 17.75
C HIS A 297 14.41 13.54 16.30
N LYS A 298 13.63 14.34 15.58
CA LYS A 298 13.92 14.75 14.20
C LYS A 298 13.69 16.24 14.07
N LYS A 299 14.69 16.96 13.57
CA LYS A 299 14.55 18.37 13.20
C LYS A 299 14.87 18.56 11.73
N VAL A 300 13.95 19.23 11.03
CA VAL A 300 14.07 19.58 9.61
C VAL A 300 14.17 21.10 9.49
N SER A 301 15.16 21.56 8.72
CA SER A 301 15.38 22.97 8.39
C SER A 301 15.26 23.15 6.88
N LEU A 302 14.31 23.98 6.46
CA LEU A 302 14.10 24.32 5.05
C LEU A 302 15.08 25.41 4.64
N TYR A 303 15.84 25.17 3.57
CA TYR A 303 16.77 26.16 3.05
C TYR A 303 16.04 27.44 2.63
N ASP A 304 16.52 28.57 3.14
CA ASP A 304 16.02 29.91 2.81
C ASP A 304 17.17 30.71 2.15
N PRO A 305 17.08 31.01 0.84
CA PRO A 305 18.11 31.77 0.13
C PRO A 305 18.20 33.24 0.57
N ASP A 306 17.12 33.79 1.15
CA ASP A 306 17.05 35.18 1.58
C ASP A 306 17.52 35.37 3.03
N ASP A 307 17.78 34.27 3.74
CA ASP A 307 18.33 34.28 5.10
C ASP A 307 19.86 34.10 5.11
N PRO A 308 20.65 35.18 5.21
CA PRO A 308 22.11 35.08 5.27
C PRO A 308 22.62 34.34 6.51
N ARG A 309 21.76 34.12 7.52
CA ARG A 309 22.10 33.41 8.76
C ARG A 309 21.60 31.96 8.77
N PHE A 310 21.08 31.44 7.65
CA PHE A 310 20.51 30.10 7.60
C PHE A 310 21.44 29.04 8.22
N TRP A 311 22.71 29.00 7.78
CA TRP A 311 23.67 28.03 8.29
C TRP A 311 24.02 28.24 9.75
N ALA A 312 24.16 29.48 10.20
CA ALA A 312 24.37 29.78 11.63
C ALA A 312 23.20 29.27 12.47
N LYS A 313 21.95 29.51 12.05
CA LYS A 313 20.76 28.99 12.74
C LYS A 313 20.72 27.46 12.78
N VAL A 314 21.13 26.81 11.69
CA VAL A 314 21.20 25.33 11.62
C VAL A 314 22.25 24.80 12.59
N ILE A 315 23.43 25.43 12.66
CA ILE A 315 24.51 25.09 13.60
C ILE A 315 24.07 25.32 15.05
N ASP A 316 23.49 26.49 15.35
CA ASP A 316 23.01 26.84 16.69
C ASP A 316 21.94 25.86 17.19
N HIS A 317 21.04 25.43 16.29
CA HIS A 317 20.03 24.44 16.63
C HIS A 317 20.63 23.05 16.87
N ALA A 318 21.63 22.65 16.09
CA ALA A 318 22.37 21.43 16.35
C ALA A 318 23.10 21.50 17.70
N GLU A 319 23.60 22.68 18.11
CA GLU A 319 24.26 22.87 19.40
C GLU A 319 23.30 22.69 20.55
N TYR A 320 22.15 23.35 20.45
CA TYR A 320 21.07 23.22 21.40
C TYR A 320 20.68 21.75 21.60
N LEU A 321 20.48 21.02 20.50
CA LEU A 321 20.15 19.60 20.55
C LEU A 321 21.27 18.73 21.14
N CYS A 322 22.53 19.02 20.83
CA CYS A 322 23.68 18.30 21.39
C CYS A 322 23.75 18.45 22.91
N LYS A 323 23.52 19.67 23.43
CA LYS A 323 23.45 19.95 24.86
C LYS A 323 22.25 19.26 25.50
N GLU A 324 21.07 19.44 24.89
CA GLU A 324 19.79 18.99 25.43
C GLU A 324 19.73 17.47 25.59
N PHE A 325 20.29 16.71 24.64
CA PHE A 325 20.32 15.25 24.65
C PHE A 325 21.66 14.68 25.17
N ASN A 326 22.60 15.53 25.60
CA ASN A 326 23.96 15.13 25.99
C ASN A 326 24.61 14.18 24.95
N ILE A 327 24.55 14.58 23.67
CA ILE A 327 24.95 13.76 22.53
C ILE A 327 26.47 13.54 22.59
N GLN A 328 26.89 12.27 22.57
CA GLN A 328 28.32 11.92 22.64
C GLN A 328 29.00 12.07 21.28
N ARG A 329 28.30 11.70 20.20
CA ARG A 329 28.81 11.74 18.83
C ARG A 329 27.75 12.24 17.86
N LEU A 330 28.14 13.22 17.05
CA LEU A 330 27.37 13.74 15.93
C LEU A 330 28.13 13.45 14.64
N LEU A 331 27.55 12.60 13.79
CA LEU A 331 28.02 12.39 12.42
C LEU A 331 27.33 13.39 11.50
N VAL A 332 28.09 14.08 10.66
CA VAL A 332 27.56 15.07 9.72
C VAL A 332 27.99 14.70 8.31
N ASP A 333 27.05 14.70 7.36
CA ASP A 333 27.40 14.56 5.95
C ASP A 333 28.35 15.70 5.56
N CYS A 334 29.58 15.35 5.21
CA CYS A 334 30.60 16.31 4.78
C CYS A 334 30.74 16.40 3.25
N THR A 335 29.87 15.74 2.49
CA THR A 335 29.90 15.84 1.03
C THR A 335 29.56 17.25 0.54
N GLY A 336 30.37 17.77 -0.38
CA GLY A 336 30.18 19.08 -0.97
C GLY A 336 30.37 20.23 0.02
N LEU A 337 29.27 20.80 0.51
CA LEU A 337 29.28 21.97 1.41
C LEU A 337 29.50 21.59 2.87
N GLY A 338 29.28 20.32 3.21
CA GLY A 338 29.30 19.87 4.58
C GLY A 338 30.65 20.01 5.25
N ASP A 339 31.77 19.91 4.52
CA ASP A 339 33.11 20.14 5.04
C ASP A 339 33.26 21.49 5.76
N LYS A 340 32.76 22.57 5.15
CA LYS A 340 32.86 23.92 5.74
C LYS A 340 31.98 24.04 6.98
N VAL A 341 30.74 23.55 6.91
CA VAL A 341 29.80 23.56 8.04
C VAL A 341 30.35 22.75 9.21
N VAL A 342 30.93 21.56 8.97
CA VAL A 342 31.56 20.73 9.99
C VAL A 342 32.73 21.45 10.67
N MET A 343 33.55 22.18 9.92
CA MET A 343 34.64 22.97 10.50
C MET A 343 34.09 24.11 11.38
N ASP A 344 33.06 24.81 10.92
CA ASP A 344 32.43 25.89 11.69
C ASP A 344 31.78 25.36 12.98
N MET A 345 31.11 24.20 12.93
CA MET A 345 30.57 23.54 14.11
C MET A 345 31.67 23.12 15.11
N LYS A 346 32.80 22.59 14.62
CA LYS A 346 33.94 22.21 15.47
C LYS A 346 34.55 23.41 16.19
N LEU A 347 34.69 24.54 15.50
CA LEU A 347 35.16 25.79 16.10
C LEU A 347 34.20 26.25 17.19
N GLN A 348 32.91 26.34 16.87
CA GLN A 348 31.87 26.77 17.81
C GLN A 348 31.79 25.85 19.04
N TRP A 349 31.89 24.52 18.87
CA TRP A 349 31.84 23.58 19.99
C TRP A 349 33.06 23.72 20.91
N ALA A 350 34.24 23.97 20.33
CA ALA A 350 35.45 24.21 21.11
C ALA A 350 35.36 25.50 21.93
N GLU A 351 34.85 26.59 21.31
CA GLU A 351 34.65 27.88 21.99
C GLU A 351 33.60 27.77 23.11
N HIS A 352 32.47 27.12 22.84
CA HIS A 352 31.37 26.96 23.78
C HIS A 352 31.56 25.78 24.77
N LYS A 353 32.67 25.04 24.68
CA LYS A 353 33.03 23.90 25.53
C LYS A 353 31.98 22.78 25.53
N ILE A 354 31.50 22.42 24.34
CA ILE A 354 30.48 21.39 24.17
C ILE A 354 31.14 20.01 24.13
N ASN A 355 30.68 19.11 25.00
CA ASN A 355 31.22 17.75 25.11
C ASN A 355 30.61 16.79 24.08
N THR A 356 30.55 17.20 22.82
CA THR A 356 30.08 16.35 21.72
C THR A 356 31.17 16.24 20.67
N ARG A 357 31.51 15.01 20.27
CA ARG A 357 32.46 14.77 19.21
C ARG A 357 31.78 14.89 17.84
N ILE A 358 32.21 15.87 17.04
CA ILE A 358 31.72 16.07 15.66
C ILE A 358 32.64 15.37 14.67
N GLU A 359 32.07 14.50 13.85
CA GLU A 359 32.78 13.79 12.78
C GLU A 359 32.09 14.02 11.44
N GLY A 360 32.86 14.45 10.44
CA GLY A 360 32.39 14.48 9.07
C GLY A 360 32.39 13.07 8.48
N PHE A 361 31.34 12.70 7.76
CA PHE A 361 31.23 11.43 7.05
C PHE A 361 31.05 11.69 5.55
N ASN A 362 31.97 11.19 4.74
CA ASN A 362 31.93 11.32 3.29
C ASN A 362 31.13 10.17 2.68
N PHE A 363 29.92 10.45 2.23
CA PHE A 363 29.15 9.46 1.48
C PHE A 363 29.73 9.24 0.07
N THR A 364 30.16 8.02 -0.19
CA THR A 364 30.57 7.51 -1.50
C THR A 364 29.51 6.56 -2.05
N TYR A 365 29.56 6.23 -3.34
CA TYR A 365 28.72 5.17 -3.90
C TYR A 365 28.87 3.86 -3.10
N ALA A 366 30.10 3.51 -2.71
CA ALA A 366 30.35 2.34 -1.88
C ALA A 366 29.67 2.48 -0.51
N SER A 367 29.85 3.58 0.22
CA SER A 367 29.26 3.73 1.57
C SER A 367 27.73 3.88 1.57
N LYS A 368 27.12 4.32 0.47
CA LYS A 368 25.66 4.35 0.31
C LYS A 368 25.08 2.97 -0.01
N ASN A 369 25.87 2.09 -0.65
CA ASN A 369 25.43 0.77 -1.11
C ASN A 369 26.07 -0.40 -0.33
N LYS A 370 26.91 -0.14 0.68
CA LYS A 370 27.54 -1.17 1.50
C LYS A 370 26.55 -1.64 2.56
N TRP A 371 25.71 -2.59 2.17
CA TRP A 371 24.87 -3.38 3.07
C TRP A 371 25.64 -4.64 3.48
N GLU A 372 26.60 -4.50 4.38
CA GLU A 372 27.21 -5.66 5.06
C GLU A 372 26.41 -5.94 6.33
N GLY A 373 25.44 -6.86 6.23
CA GLY A 373 24.75 -7.40 7.40
C GLY A 373 23.24 -7.21 7.35
N LEU A 374 22.58 -8.19 6.73
CA LEU A 374 21.38 -8.85 7.24
C LEU A 374 21.38 -10.29 6.73
#